data_AF-A0A7M4DJ75-F1
#
_entry.id   AF-A0A7M4DJ75-F1
#
_cell.length_a   1.000
_cell.length_b   1.000
_cell.length_c   1.000
_cell.angle_alpha   90.00
_cell.angle_beta   90.00
_cell.angle_gamma   90.00
#
_symmetry.space_group_name_H-M   'P 1'
#
loop_
_entity.id
_entity.type
_entity.pdbx_description
1 polymer ?
#
loop_
_entity_poly.entity_id
_entity_poly.type
_entity_poly.pdbx_seq_one_letter_code
_entity_poly.pdbx_strand_id
1 'polypeptide(L)'
;MGGMETSEPSTAARESRDLEDLTGPGRVDIVRAALLGITPADGAAPVAVQLHLSVEVDRVHHRPGAGVSVGYRVGYDGGGGRVNEYLVASTAPRLPESDQVALLEDGDRQVRVWRHPHDPALPGLAQACDAETVARWLTDIGRHPAGPVRLDLVSYRPSRRAVLRAGAGTDAVFVKVLAPRRVDALRRRHEVLTGAGVPAPRVLAQPGPGVLVTERAPGHALAEAIAGALTNPAGLPGPEVLESWLDSLPAAVTELPARPSWADRIDFHAEAARAALPAEADRITRLETGIAGLLARSPDRPAVPTHGDFYEANVFTADGAVTAVIDVDSLGPGRRADDLGTLLGHVAVLPALAPRVYAHVPGILREWTAYFETRADPVELRARTAAVVLSLAAGTSPEQGLARLAVAEAWHTDAQQRT
;
A
#
# COMPACT_ATOMS: atom_id res chain seq x y z
N MET A 1 1.33 52.30 -0.07
CA MET A 1 0.21 51.34 0.11
C MET A 1 0.63 50.06 -0.60
N GLY A 2 1.53 49.30 0.04
CA GLY A 2 2.07 48.06 -0.53
C GLY A 2 1.07 46.94 -0.30
N GLY A 3 0.55 46.38 -1.40
CA GLY A 3 -0.30 45.20 -1.35
C GLY A 3 0.48 44.04 -0.75
N MET A 4 -0.02 43.54 0.37
CA MET A 4 0.45 42.31 0.97
C MET A 4 -0.06 41.17 0.09
N GLU A 5 0.75 40.72 -0.87
CA GLU A 5 0.52 39.46 -1.56
C GLU A 5 0.52 38.36 -0.50
N THR A 6 -0.67 37.84 -0.21
CA THR A 6 -0.83 36.64 0.59
C THR A 6 -0.31 35.49 -0.28
N SER A 7 0.89 35.01 0.04
CA SER A 7 1.46 33.84 -0.59
C SER A 7 0.52 32.66 -0.39
N GLU A 8 0.13 31.99 -1.48
CA GLU A 8 -0.68 30.78 -1.38
C GLU A 8 0.03 29.76 -0.47
N PRO A 9 -0.68 29.15 0.49
CA PRO A 9 -0.08 28.15 1.35
C PRO A 9 0.43 26.97 0.51
N SER A 10 1.62 26.47 0.83
CA SER A 10 2.19 25.30 0.16
C SER A 10 1.25 24.10 0.27
N THR A 11 1.32 23.16 -0.67
CA THR A 11 0.51 21.93 -0.65
C THR A 11 0.61 21.20 0.69
N ALA A 12 1.81 21.14 1.27
CA ALA A 12 2.04 20.53 2.58
C ALA A 12 1.31 21.29 3.71
N ALA A 13 1.33 22.62 3.71
CA ALA A 13 0.62 23.42 4.71
C ALA A 13 -0.91 23.26 4.60
N ARG A 14 -1.44 23.18 3.37
CA ARG A 14 -2.86 22.89 3.12
C ARG A 14 -3.25 21.51 3.64
N GLU A 15 -2.44 20.49 3.35
CA GLU A 15 -2.72 19.12 3.79
C GLU A 15 -2.59 18.93 5.32
N SER A 16 -1.66 19.64 5.97
CA SER A 16 -1.58 19.66 7.44
C SER A 16 -2.83 20.27 8.06
N ARG A 17 -3.33 21.39 7.51
CA ARG A 17 -4.59 21.98 7.94
C ARG A 17 -5.78 21.04 7.70
N ASP A 18 -5.80 20.38 6.54
CA ASP A 18 -6.83 19.38 6.24
C ASP A 18 -6.85 18.25 7.27
N LEU A 19 -5.68 17.76 7.64
CA LEU A 19 -5.52 16.73 8.65
C LEU A 19 -6.03 17.20 10.02
N GLU A 20 -5.64 18.40 10.47
CA GLU A 20 -6.09 18.98 11.73
C GLU A 20 -7.61 19.13 11.77
N ASP A 21 -8.23 19.62 10.71
CA ASP A 21 -9.68 19.85 10.68
C ASP A 21 -10.48 18.53 10.60
N LEU A 22 -10.04 17.59 9.76
CA LEU A 22 -10.73 16.31 9.56
C LEU A 22 -10.57 15.38 10.78
N THR A 23 -9.54 15.55 11.60
CA THR A 23 -9.32 14.72 12.79
C THR A 23 -9.69 15.43 14.10
N GLY A 24 -9.64 16.76 14.12
CA GLY A 24 -9.93 17.62 15.24
C GLY A 24 -11.42 17.79 15.54
N PRO A 25 -11.80 18.76 16.39
CA PRO A 25 -13.18 18.97 16.80
C PRO A 25 -14.14 19.28 15.64
N GLY A 26 -13.67 19.95 14.59
CA GLY A 26 -14.46 20.34 13.41
C GLY A 26 -15.05 19.16 12.61
N ARG A 27 -14.51 17.94 12.77
CA ARG A 27 -15.02 16.72 12.12
C ARG A 27 -16.51 16.47 12.37
N VAL A 28 -17.03 16.87 13.55
CA VAL A 28 -18.43 16.65 13.92
C VAL A 28 -19.35 17.50 13.04
N ASP A 29 -18.96 18.74 12.76
CA ASP A 29 -19.74 19.65 11.93
C ASP A 29 -19.68 19.23 10.46
N ILE A 30 -18.53 18.76 9.99
CA ILE A 30 -18.35 18.17 8.65
C ILE A 30 -19.29 16.97 8.46
N VAL A 31 -19.28 16.02 9.40
CA VAL A 31 -20.16 14.85 9.35
C VAL A 31 -21.62 15.24 9.45
N ARG A 32 -21.97 16.20 10.32
CA ARG A 32 -23.35 16.68 10.45
C ARG A 32 -23.84 17.31 9.14
N ALA A 33 -23.06 18.20 8.54
CA ALA A 33 -23.40 18.84 7.27
C ALA A 33 -23.56 17.81 6.14
N ALA A 34 -22.65 16.83 6.08
CA ALA A 34 -22.74 15.74 5.12
C ALA A 34 -24.02 14.90 5.31
N LEU A 35 -24.38 14.53 6.54
CA LEU A 35 -25.60 13.76 6.81
C LEU A 35 -26.89 14.49 6.38
N LEU A 36 -26.90 15.82 6.40
CA LEU A 36 -28.01 16.64 5.90
C LEU A 36 -28.05 16.73 4.37
N GLY A 37 -26.90 16.57 3.71
CA GLY A 37 -26.73 16.69 2.26
C GLY A 37 -26.72 15.36 1.48
N ILE A 38 -26.57 14.21 2.16
CA ILE A 38 -26.58 12.88 1.53
C ILE A 38 -27.90 12.17 1.87
N THR A 39 -28.58 11.60 0.87
CA THR A 39 -29.79 10.77 1.06
C THR A 39 -29.60 9.74 2.18
N PRO A 40 -30.54 9.59 3.13
CA PRO A 40 -30.43 8.59 4.20
C PRO A 40 -30.22 7.17 3.65
N ALA A 41 -29.61 6.28 4.42
CA ALA A 41 -29.51 4.86 4.05
C ALA A 41 -30.92 4.27 3.79
N ASP A 42 -31.02 3.26 2.93
CA ASP A 42 -32.30 2.66 2.55
C ASP A 42 -33.15 2.30 3.78
N GLY A 43 -34.33 2.94 3.91
CA GLY A 43 -35.26 2.75 5.03
C GLY A 43 -35.03 3.65 6.26
N ALA A 44 -34.00 4.50 6.28
CA ALA A 44 -33.78 5.46 7.36
C ALA A 44 -34.64 6.72 7.19
N ALA A 45 -35.29 7.17 8.26
CA ALA A 45 -36.01 8.43 8.29
C ALA A 45 -35.06 9.63 8.12
N PRO A 46 -35.54 10.80 7.62
CA PRO A 46 -34.72 12.00 7.49
C PRO A 46 -33.99 12.35 8.80
N VAL A 47 -32.70 12.65 8.67
CA VAL A 47 -31.80 13.06 9.76
C VAL A 47 -32.34 14.36 10.38
N ALA A 48 -32.80 14.30 11.64
CA ALA A 48 -33.30 15.47 12.36
C ALA A 48 -32.15 16.42 12.76
N VAL A 49 -32.43 17.72 12.88
CA VAL A 49 -31.41 18.75 13.20
C VAL A 49 -30.83 18.60 14.63
N GLN A 50 -31.47 17.82 15.51
CA GLN A 50 -31.12 17.65 16.93
C GLN A 50 -30.53 16.27 17.28
N LEU A 51 -29.73 15.66 16.40
CA LEU A 51 -29.16 14.33 16.66
C LEU A 51 -28.06 14.34 17.73
N HIS A 52 -28.11 13.37 18.65
CA HIS A 52 -26.95 12.95 19.44
C HIS A 52 -25.95 12.22 18.52
N LEU A 53 -25.11 13.01 17.85
CA LEU A 53 -24.11 12.54 16.90
C LEU A 53 -22.81 12.15 17.62
N SER A 54 -22.39 10.90 17.47
CA SER A 54 -21.04 10.44 17.84
C SER A 54 -20.19 10.30 16.59
N VAL A 55 -19.01 10.93 16.56
CA VAL A 55 -18.06 10.85 15.43
C VAL A 55 -16.67 10.49 15.97
N GLU A 56 -16.28 9.25 15.74
CA GLU A 56 -14.96 8.71 16.10
C GLU A 56 -14.10 8.57 14.84
N VAL A 57 -12.87 9.08 14.89
CA VAL A 57 -11.87 8.85 13.85
C VAL A 57 -11.43 7.39 13.93
N ASP A 58 -11.67 6.62 12.89
CA ASP A 58 -11.18 5.24 12.80
C ASP A 58 -9.81 5.18 12.12
N ARG A 59 -9.69 5.82 10.94
CA ARG A 59 -8.47 5.76 10.13
C ARG A 59 -8.19 7.06 9.41
N VAL A 60 -6.91 7.40 9.33
CA VAL A 60 -6.39 8.54 8.57
C VAL A 60 -5.54 8.02 7.42
N HIS A 61 -5.78 8.56 6.24
CA HIS A 61 -5.03 8.30 5.02
C HIS A 61 -4.53 9.64 4.48
N HIS A 62 -3.28 9.97 4.76
CA HIS A 62 -2.61 11.13 4.16
C HIS A 62 -1.75 10.69 2.98
N ARG A 63 -1.90 11.38 1.85
CA ARG A 63 -1.02 11.25 0.70
C ARG A 63 -0.49 12.62 0.34
N PRO A 64 0.82 12.85 0.48
CA PRO A 64 1.41 14.10 0.03
C PRO A 64 1.08 14.39 -1.45
N GLY A 65 0.50 15.56 -1.70
CA GLY A 65 0.08 16.02 -3.03
C GLY A 65 -1.21 15.39 -3.57
N ALA A 66 -1.88 14.52 -2.82
CA ALA A 66 -3.11 13.85 -3.25
C ALA A 66 -4.23 13.90 -2.19
N GLY A 67 -4.09 14.79 -1.21
CA GLY A 67 -5.10 15.10 -0.20
C GLY A 67 -5.14 14.12 0.98
N VAL A 68 -5.99 14.46 1.94
CA VAL A 68 -6.23 13.70 3.17
C VAL A 68 -7.58 13.00 3.04
N SER A 69 -7.68 11.77 3.52
CA SER A 69 -8.96 11.07 3.68
C SER A 69 -9.08 10.48 5.08
N VAL A 70 -10.19 10.72 5.75
CA VAL A 70 -10.45 10.24 7.12
C VAL A 70 -11.73 9.43 7.13
N GLY A 71 -11.64 8.22 7.67
CA GLY A 71 -12.79 7.35 7.91
C GLY A 71 -13.30 7.52 9.33
N TYR A 72 -14.62 7.60 9.47
CA TYR A 72 -15.31 7.82 10.73
C TYR A 72 -16.28 6.68 11.05
N ARG A 73 -16.28 6.23 12.32
CA ARG A 73 -17.44 5.54 12.89
C ARG A 73 -18.42 6.60 13.37
N VAL A 74 -19.61 6.59 12.79
CA VAL A 74 -20.64 7.59 13.04
C VAL A 74 -21.87 6.91 13.63
N GLY A 75 -22.39 7.48 14.71
CA GLY A 75 -23.61 7.00 15.35
C GLY A 75 -24.57 8.15 15.62
N TYR A 76 -25.86 7.95 15.37
CA TYR A 76 -26.89 8.95 15.59
C TYR A 76 -28.27 8.30 15.78
N ASP A 77 -29.22 9.03 16.37
CA ASP A 77 -30.57 8.49 16.64
C ASP A 77 -31.52 8.77 15.46
N GLY A 78 -31.69 7.82 14.56
CA GLY A 78 -32.67 7.92 13.46
C GLY A 78 -34.09 7.62 13.95
N GLY A 79 -35.13 8.05 13.21
CA GLY A 79 -36.56 7.93 13.57
C GLY A 79 -37.13 6.52 13.86
N GLY A 80 -36.27 5.50 14.01
CA GLY A 80 -36.61 4.15 14.47
C GLY A 80 -35.55 3.50 15.38
N GLY A 81 -34.52 4.23 15.84
CA GLY A 81 -33.47 3.70 16.73
C GLY A 81 -32.07 4.24 16.44
N ARG A 82 -31.08 3.73 17.18
CA ARG A 82 -29.67 4.08 16.97
C ARG A 82 -29.19 3.55 15.62
N VAL A 83 -28.70 4.45 14.77
CA VAL A 83 -28.05 4.16 13.49
C VAL A 83 -26.54 4.20 13.70
N ASN A 84 -25.82 3.24 13.11
CA ASN A 84 -24.36 3.24 13.05
C ASN A 84 -23.91 3.10 11.59
N GLU A 85 -23.07 4.01 11.12
CA GLU A 85 -22.60 4.09 9.75
C GLU A 85 -21.09 4.35 9.71
N TYR A 86 -20.48 4.05 8.55
CA TYR A 86 -19.10 4.40 8.27
C TYR A 86 -19.06 5.44 7.16
N LEU A 87 -18.57 6.63 7.49
CA LEU A 87 -18.44 7.76 6.57
C LEU A 87 -16.97 8.01 6.28
N VAL A 88 -16.69 8.54 5.09
CA VAL A 88 -15.35 8.97 4.71
C VAL A 88 -15.43 10.42 4.26
N ALA A 89 -14.59 11.28 4.84
CA ALA A 89 -14.34 12.62 4.31
C ALA A 89 -12.99 12.64 3.59
N SER A 90 -12.91 13.35 2.47
CA SER A 90 -11.70 13.43 1.66
C SER A 90 -11.53 14.78 1.00
N THR A 91 -10.30 15.29 1.03
CA THR A 91 -9.85 16.44 0.22
C THR A 91 -9.10 16.00 -1.03
N ALA A 92 -9.17 14.71 -1.38
CA ALA A 92 -8.54 14.21 -2.59
C ALA A 92 -9.06 14.98 -3.83
N PRO A 93 -8.16 15.51 -4.67
CA PRO A 93 -8.58 16.27 -5.83
C PRO A 93 -9.19 15.34 -6.89
N ARG A 94 -10.13 15.90 -7.69
CA ARG A 94 -10.67 15.25 -8.91
C ARG A 94 -11.33 13.88 -8.66
N LEU A 95 -12.05 13.73 -7.54
CA LEU A 95 -12.96 12.58 -7.39
C LEU A 95 -14.11 12.71 -8.41
N PRO A 96 -14.61 11.58 -8.95
CA PRO A 96 -15.79 11.59 -9.82
C PRO A 96 -17.00 12.24 -9.13
N GLU A 97 -17.83 12.94 -9.90
CA GLU A 97 -19.11 13.45 -9.43
C GLU A 97 -20.07 12.29 -9.14
N SER A 98 -20.85 12.42 -8.07
CA SER A 98 -21.82 11.43 -7.62
C SER A 98 -22.87 12.09 -6.73
N ASP A 99 -24.12 11.69 -6.88
CA ASP A 99 -25.25 12.11 -6.04
C ASP A 99 -25.20 11.54 -4.61
N GLN A 100 -24.38 10.51 -4.39
CA GLN A 100 -24.14 9.86 -3.09
C GLN A 100 -22.98 10.50 -2.30
N VAL A 101 -22.42 11.59 -2.82
CA VAL A 101 -21.30 12.31 -2.22
C VAL A 101 -21.75 13.73 -1.86
N ALA A 102 -21.69 14.09 -0.58
CA ALA A 102 -21.83 15.49 -0.18
C ALA A 102 -20.55 16.24 -0.49
N LEU A 103 -20.69 17.38 -1.18
CA LEU A 103 -19.62 18.35 -1.35
C LEU A 103 -19.82 19.47 -0.34
N LEU A 104 -18.83 19.64 0.54
CA LEU A 104 -18.78 20.73 1.51
C LEU A 104 -17.69 21.71 1.06
N GLU A 105 -18.10 22.95 0.82
CA GLU A 105 -17.20 24.01 0.35
C GLU A 105 -17.02 25.07 1.45
N ASP A 106 -15.77 25.42 1.72
CA ASP A 106 -15.40 26.52 2.61
C ASP A 106 -14.23 27.30 1.98
N GLY A 107 -14.54 28.43 1.35
CA GLY A 107 -13.56 29.21 0.59
C GLY A 107 -13.00 28.45 -0.62
N ASP A 108 -11.69 28.22 -0.64
CA ASP A 108 -10.96 27.45 -1.66
C ASP A 108 -10.94 25.94 -1.38
N ARG A 109 -11.50 25.52 -0.24
CA ARG A 109 -11.46 24.15 0.23
C ARG A 109 -12.70 23.37 -0.18
N GLN A 110 -12.48 22.17 -0.69
CA GLN A 110 -13.54 21.21 -1.01
C GLN A 110 -13.33 19.91 -0.24
N VAL A 111 -14.27 19.59 0.66
CA VAL A 111 -14.32 18.30 1.35
C VAL A 111 -15.47 17.48 0.76
N ARG A 112 -15.16 16.30 0.24
CA ARG A 112 -16.16 15.33 -0.24
C ARG A 112 -16.40 14.29 0.82
N VAL A 113 -17.67 14.04 1.15
CA VAL A 113 -18.07 13.07 2.18
C VAL A 113 -19.03 12.05 1.59
N TRP A 114 -18.78 10.76 1.82
CA TRP A 114 -19.64 9.67 1.34
C TRP A 114 -19.78 8.57 2.38
N ARG A 115 -20.84 7.78 2.25
CA ARG A 115 -21.04 6.55 3.04
C ARG A 115 -20.28 5.40 2.41
N HIS A 116 -19.54 4.63 3.19
CA HIS A 116 -19.04 3.33 2.72
C HIS A 116 -20.23 2.38 2.51
N PRO A 117 -20.31 1.61 1.40
CA PRO A 117 -19.27 1.35 0.40
C PRO A 117 -19.29 2.23 -0.88
N HIS A 118 -19.95 3.38 -0.87
CA HIS A 118 -20.20 4.24 -2.04
C HIS A 118 -19.04 5.22 -2.35
N ASP A 119 -17.81 4.70 -2.41
CA ASP A 119 -16.63 5.50 -2.74
C ASP A 119 -16.67 5.93 -4.23
N PRO A 120 -16.69 7.23 -4.54
CA PRO A 120 -16.90 7.72 -5.91
C PRO A 120 -15.78 7.32 -6.88
N ALA A 121 -14.58 7.07 -6.37
CA ALA A 121 -13.46 6.62 -7.20
C ALA A 121 -13.38 5.09 -7.34
N LEU A 122 -14.23 4.33 -6.63
CA LEU A 122 -14.28 2.87 -6.63
C LEU A 122 -15.71 2.38 -6.96
N PRO A 123 -16.19 2.56 -8.20
CA PRO A 123 -17.60 2.31 -8.56
C PRO A 123 -18.06 0.86 -8.33
N GLY A 124 -17.14 -0.11 -8.34
CA GLY A 124 -17.45 -1.52 -8.07
C GLY A 124 -17.51 -1.90 -6.58
N LEU A 125 -17.24 -0.97 -5.65
CA LEU A 125 -17.08 -1.29 -4.23
C LEU A 125 -18.38 -1.76 -3.57
N ALA A 126 -19.49 -1.08 -3.85
CA ALA A 126 -20.80 -1.48 -3.31
C ALA A 126 -21.18 -2.91 -3.69
N GLN A 127 -21.00 -3.27 -4.97
CA GLN A 127 -21.23 -4.63 -5.46
C GLN A 127 -20.26 -5.65 -4.86
N ALA A 128 -18.99 -5.27 -4.66
CA ALA A 128 -18.00 -6.15 -4.06
C ALA A 128 -18.24 -6.40 -2.56
N CYS A 129 -18.94 -5.49 -1.88
CA CYS A 129 -19.37 -5.64 -0.48
C CYS A 129 -20.69 -6.43 -0.33
N ASP A 130 -21.36 -6.78 -1.43
CA ASP A 130 -22.60 -7.56 -1.42
C ASP A 130 -22.33 -9.06 -1.64
N ALA A 131 -22.64 -9.86 -0.63
CA ALA A 131 -22.32 -11.30 -0.62
C ALA A 131 -23.06 -12.08 -1.72
N GLU A 132 -24.31 -11.70 -2.03
CA GLU A 132 -25.10 -12.34 -3.09
C GLU A 132 -24.54 -12.03 -4.47
N THR A 133 -24.17 -10.78 -4.72
CA THR A 133 -23.49 -10.37 -5.96
C THR A 133 -22.17 -11.08 -6.14
N VAL A 134 -21.33 -11.15 -5.11
CA VAL A 134 -20.06 -11.89 -5.19
C VAL A 134 -20.31 -13.39 -5.42
N ALA A 135 -21.32 -14.00 -4.78
CA ALA A 135 -21.68 -15.40 -5.02
C ALA A 135 -22.06 -15.68 -6.48
N ARG A 136 -22.77 -14.75 -7.12
CA ARG A 136 -23.06 -14.82 -8.56
C ARG A 136 -21.79 -14.74 -9.40
N TRP A 137 -20.89 -13.80 -9.12
CA TRP A 137 -19.61 -13.70 -9.82
C TRP A 137 -18.78 -14.97 -9.71
N LEU A 138 -18.75 -15.61 -8.53
CA LEU A 138 -18.08 -16.90 -8.35
C LEU A 138 -18.73 -18.00 -9.20
N THR A 139 -20.06 -18.05 -9.22
CA THR A 139 -20.81 -19.02 -10.02
C THR A 139 -20.53 -18.86 -11.51
N ASP A 140 -20.44 -17.62 -12.01
CA ASP A 140 -20.14 -17.30 -13.41
C ASP A 140 -18.76 -17.79 -13.85
N ILE A 141 -17.80 -17.89 -12.92
CA ILE A 141 -16.46 -18.45 -13.17
C ILE A 141 -16.34 -19.94 -12.81
N GLY A 142 -17.47 -20.64 -12.66
CA GLY A 142 -17.52 -22.07 -12.38
C GLY A 142 -17.13 -22.46 -10.95
N ARG A 143 -17.12 -21.50 -10.01
CA ARG A 143 -16.96 -21.76 -8.58
C ARG A 143 -18.34 -21.75 -7.93
N HIS A 144 -18.76 -22.86 -7.33
CA HIS A 144 -20.08 -23.00 -6.72
C HIS A 144 -19.96 -23.05 -5.20
N PRO A 145 -20.10 -21.91 -4.48
CA PRO A 145 -20.12 -21.91 -3.02
C PRO A 145 -21.25 -22.79 -2.49
N ALA A 146 -20.95 -23.68 -1.54
CA ALA A 146 -21.96 -24.54 -0.91
C ALA A 146 -22.92 -23.80 0.03
N GLY A 147 -22.66 -22.52 0.33
CA GLY A 147 -23.45 -21.68 1.22
C GLY A 147 -23.12 -20.20 1.05
N PRO A 148 -23.60 -19.32 1.96
CA PRO A 148 -23.36 -17.89 1.87
C PRO A 148 -21.88 -17.54 1.78
N VAL A 149 -21.52 -16.67 0.84
CA VAL A 149 -20.14 -16.23 0.67
C VAL A 149 -19.78 -15.27 1.80
N ARG A 150 -18.81 -15.67 2.62
CA ARG A 150 -18.21 -14.76 3.60
C ARG A 150 -17.31 -13.75 2.89
N LEU A 151 -17.55 -12.47 3.15
CA LEU A 151 -16.70 -11.38 2.68
C LEU A 151 -15.94 -10.79 3.87
N ASP A 152 -14.61 -10.74 3.77
CA ASP A 152 -13.76 -10.03 4.71
C ASP A 152 -13.09 -8.86 3.99
N LEU A 153 -13.31 -7.63 4.46
CA LEU A 153 -12.62 -6.44 3.93
C LEU A 153 -11.17 -6.45 4.42
N VAL A 154 -10.25 -6.88 3.57
CA VAL A 154 -8.81 -7.03 3.87
C VAL A 154 -8.15 -5.67 3.95
N SER A 155 -8.46 -4.78 3.00
CA SER A 155 -7.91 -3.43 2.98
C SER A 155 -8.87 -2.48 2.28
N TYR A 156 -9.03 -1.29 2.83
CA TYR A 156 -9.69 -0.18 2.17
C TYR A 156 -8.81 1.05 2.33
N ARG A 157 -8.44 1.65 1.19
CA ARG A 157 -7.76 2.94 1.10
C ARG A 157 -8.64 3.84 0.26
N PRO A 158 -9.41 4.76 0.89
CA PRO A 158 -10.34 5.66 0.23
C PRO A 158 -9.78 6.27 -1.05
N SER A 159 -10.61 6.32 -2.09
CA SER A 159 -10.30 6.80 -3.45
C SER A 159 -9.18 6.06 -4.21
N ARG A 160 -8.63 4.98 -3.66
CA ARG A 160 -7.47 4.29 -4.25
C ARG A 160 -7.74 2.85 -4.62
N ARG A 161 -8.08 2.05 -3.61
CA ARG A 161 -8.33 0.63 -3.75
C ARG A 161 -9.05 0.07 -2.54
N ALA A 162 -9.85 -0.96 -2.78
CA ALA A 162 -10.30 -1.90 -1.77
C ALA A 162 -9.88 -3.31 -2.18
N VAL A 163 -9.67 -4.18 -1.19
CA VAL A 163 -9.42 -5.60 -1.38
C VAL A 163 -10.30 -6.35 -0.40
N LEU A 164 -11.13 -7.24 -0.92
CA LEU A 164 -11.95 -8.15 -0.14
C LEU A 164 -11.49 -9.58 -0.39
N ARG A 165 -11.54 -10.40 0.66
CA ARG A 165 -11.43 -11.84 0.54
C ARG A 165 -12.84 -12.41 0.51
N ALA A 166 -13.14 -13.20 -0.51
CA ALA A 166 -14.40 -13.93 -0.63
C ALA A 166 -14.16 -15.42 -0.41
N GLY A 167 -14.87 -16.01 0.55
CA GLY A 167 -14.70 -17.41 0.98
C GLY A 167 -13.62 -17.61 2.04
N ALA A 168 -13.23 -18.86 2.26
CA ALA A 168 -12.26 -19.26 3.29
C ALA A 168 -11.29 -20.33 2.76
N GLY A 169 -10.16 -20.49 3.46
CA GLY A 169 -9.19 -21.53 3.15
C GLY A 169 -8.57 -21.40 1.76
N THR A 170 -8.38 -22.55 1.10
CA THR A 170 -7.76 -22.66 -0.23
C THR A 170 -8.67 -22.19 -1.36
N ASP A 171 -9.99 -22.22 -1.15
CA ASP A 171 -10.98 -21.85 -2.17
C ASP A 171 -11.25 -20.34 -2.23
N ALA A 172 -10.67 -19.58 -1.30
CA ALA A 172 -10.82 -18.14 -1.23
C ALA A 172 -10.29 -17.47 -2.51
N VAL A 173 -11.00 -16.41 -2.93
CA VAL A 173 -10.55 -15.49 -3.97
C VAL A 173 -10.41 -14.09 -3.39
N PHE A 174 -9.67 -13.24 -4.10
CA PHE A 174 -9.53 -11.84 -3.75
C PHE A 174 -10.24 -10.96 -4.78
N VAL A 175 -11.15 -10.12 -4.31
CA VAL A 175 -11.85 -9.11 -5.09
C VAL A 175 -11.14 -7.78 -4.87
N LYS A 176 -10.41 -7.32 -5.89
CA LYS A 176 -9.72 -6.04 -5.89
C LYS A 176 -10.59 -5.01 -6.60
N VAL A 177 -10.91 -3.92 -5.90
CA VAL A 177 -11.68 -2.80 -6.45
C VAL A 177 -10.75 -1.60 -6.59
N LEU A 178 -10.62 -1.05 -7.80
CA LEU A 178 -9.81 0.13 -8.10
C LEU A 178 -10.57 1.05 -9.08
N ALA A 179 -10.04 2.25 -9.30
CA ALA A 179 -10.52 3.09 -10.40
C ALA A 179 -10.43 2.30 -11.74
N PRO A 180 -11.43 2.40 -12.65
CA PRO A 180 -11.51 1.56 -13.86
C PRO A 180 -10.21 1.50 -14.67
N ARG A 181 -9.58 2.66 -14.94
CA ARG A 181 -8.31 2.74 -15.66
C ARG A 181 -7.15 1.97 -15.01
N ARG A 182 -7.18 1.80 -13.69
CA ARG A 182 -6.14 1.07 -12.94
C ARG A 182 -6.37 -0.44 -12.98
N VAL A 183 -7.62 -0.89 -13.06
CA VAL A 183 -7.92 -2.32 -13.16
C VAL A 183 -7.39 -2.91 -14.45
N ASP A 184 -7.58 -2.24 -15.59
CA ASP A 184 -7.08 -2.73 -16.87
C ASP A 184 -5.55 -2.84 -16.89
N ALA A 185 -4.87 -1.83 -16.30
CA ALA A 185 -3.42 -1.83 -16.16
C ALA A 185 -2.90 -2.93 -15.22
N LEU A 186 -3.67 -3.28 -14.18
CA LEU A 186 -3.34 -4.38 -13.26
C LEU A 186 -3.58 -5.74 -13.91
N ARG A 187 -4.71 -5.89 -14.63
CA ARG A 187 -5.04 -7.11 -15.38
C ARG A 187 -3.94 -7.44 -16.39
N ARG A 188 -3.51 -6.45 -17.21
CA ARG A 188 -2.42 -6.65 -18.18
C ARG A 188 -1.15 -7.17 -17.52
N ARG A 189 -0.79 -6.68 -16.33
CA ARG A 189 0.40 -7.14 -15.60
C ARG A 189 0.28 -8.59 -15.14
N HIS A 190 -0.88 -8.98 -14.62
CA HIS A 190 -1.13 -10.39 -14.29
C HIS A 190 -1.10 -11.29 -15.54
N GLU A 191 -1.67 -10.85 -16.66
CA GLU A 191 -1.68 -11.60 -17.92
C GLU A 191 -0.26 -11.79 -18.49
N VAL A 192 0.60 -10.76 -18.43
CA VAL A 192 2.01 -10.85 -18.85
C VAL A 192 2.76 -11.92 -18.06
N LEU A 193 2.58 -11.97 -16.73
CA LEU A 193 3.26 -12.96 -15.88
C LEU A 193 2.72 -14.37 -16.11
N THR A 194 1.40 -14.53 -16.00
CA THR A 194 0.76 -15.85 -16.07
C THR A 194 0.84 -16.45 -17.47
N GLY A 195 0.78 -15.63 -18.53
CA GLY A 195 1.01 -16.06 -19.90
C GLY A 195 2.44 -16.55 -20.18
N ALA A 196 3.41 -16.09 -19.40
CA ALA A 196 4.80 -16.56 -19.45
C ALA A 196 5.08 -17.73 -18.48
N GLY A 197 4.06 -18.23 -17.76
CA GLY A 197 4.23 -19.29 -16.77
C GLY A 197 4.90 -18.87 -15.47
N VAL A 198 5.05 -17.56 -15.23
CA VAL A 198 5.62 -17.04 -13.98
C VAL A 198 4.62 -17.28 -12.83
N PRO A 199 5.06 -17.83 -11.68
CA PRO A 199 4.19 -18.03 -10.52
C PRO A 199 3.64 -16.72 -9.98
N ALA A 200 2.37 -16.44 -10.27
CA ALA A 200 1.60 -15.29 -9.79
C ALA A 200 0.10 -15.65 -9.76
N PRO A 201 -0.73 -15.00 -8.93
CA PRO A 201 -2.16 -15.28 -8.92
C PRO A 201 -2.80 -14.99 -10.28
N ARG A 202 -3.62 -15.92 -10.78
CA ARG A 202 -4.35 -15.69 -12.03
C ARG A 202 -5.53 -14.75 -11.82
N VAL A 203 -5.82 -13.96 -12.85
CA VAL A 203 -7.08 -13.23 -12.95
C VAL A 203 -8.16 -14.23 -13.35
N LEU A 204 -9.21 -14.31 -12.54
CA LEU A 204 -10.34 -15.21 -12.74
C LEU A 204 -11.47 -14.50 -13.50
N ALA A 205 -11.73 -13.23 -13.17
CA ALA A 205 -12.76 -12.43 -13.82
C ALA A 205 -12.55 -10.92 -13.62
N GLN A 206 -13.21 -10.14 -14.48
CA GLN A 206 -13.47 -8.72 -14.33
C GLN A 206 -14.99 -8.50 -14.40
N PRO A 207 -15.73 -8.76 -13.31
CA PRO A 207 -17.19 -8.84 -13.35
C PRO A 207 -17.90 -7.49 -13.50
N GLY A 208 -17.17 -6.38 -13.38
CA GLY A 208 -17.70 -5.04 -13.54
C GLY A 208 -16.62 -3.97 -13.61
N PRO A 209 -17.00 -2.71 -13.88
CA PRO A 209 -16.07 -1.59 -13.95
C PRO A 209 -15.27 -1.44 -12.66
N GLY A 210 -13.94 -1.47 -12.76
CA GLY A 210 -13.08 -1.29 -11.60
C GLY A 210 -13.04 -2.49 -10.64
N VAL A 211 -13.52 -3.68 -11.03
CA VAL A 211 -13.45 -4.91 -10.21
C VAL A 211 -12.57 -5.97 -10.89
N LEU A 212 -11.64 -6.54 -10.15
CA LEU A 212 -10.79 -7.65 -10.59
C LEU A 212 -10.85 -8.78 -9.55
N VAL A 213 -11.21 -9.99 -9.97
CA VAL A 213 -11.21 -11.18 -9.14
C VAL A 213 -9.96 -11.99 -9.45
N THR A 214 -9.14 -12.29 -8.43
CA THR A 214 -7.91 -13.07 -8.57
C THR A 214 -7.91 -14.28 -7.66
N GLU A 215 -7.14 -15.30 -8.03
CA GLU A 215 -6.85 -16.42 -7.15
C GLU A 215 -6.17 -15.97 -5.85
N ARG A 216 -6.32 -16.78 -4.80
CA ARG A 216 -5.42 -16.73 -3.64
C ARG A 216 -4.03 -17.22 -4.06
N ALA A 217 -2.98 -16.52 -3.62
CA ALA A 217 -1.61 -17.01 -3.75
C ALA A 217 -1.43 -18.31 -2.92
N PRO A 218 -0.96 -19.41 -3.54
CA PRO A 218 -0.66 -20.66 -2.81
C PRO A 218 0.50 -20.47 -1.84
N GLY A 219 0.55 -21.26 -0.77
CA GLY A 219 1.59 -21.18 0.26
C GLY A 219 1.34 -20.10 1.33
N HIS A 220 2.45 -19.66 1.94
CA HIS A 220 2.53 -18.69 3.04
C HIS A 220 3.47 -17.55 2.68
N ALA A 221 3.30 -16.38 3.29
CA ALA A 221 4.23 -15.28 3.06
C ALA A 221 5.66 -15.68 3.48
N LEU A 222 6.68 -15.23 2.75
CA LEU A 222 8.10 -15.46 3.05
C LEU A 222 8.44 -14.99 4.47
N ALA A 223 7.75 -13.97 5.00
CA ALA A 223 7.84 -13.57 6.41
C ALA A 223 7.62 -14.75 7.39
N GLU A 224 6.64 -15.62 7.11
CA GLU A 224 6.34 -16.79 7.93
C GLU A 224 7.45 -17.85 7.83
N ALA A 225 8.00 -18.06 6.63
CA ALA A 225 9.13 -18.96 6.42
C ALA A 225 10.40 -18.45 7.13
N ILE A 226 10.66 -17.14 7.09
CA ILE A 226 11.73 -16.49 7.83
C ILE A 226 11.52 -16.66 9.34
N ALA A 227 10.31 -16.40 9.85
CA ALA A 227 9.99 -16.58 11.27
C ALA A 227 10.21 -18.03 11.75
N GLY A 228 9.84 -19.00 10.91
CA GLY A 228 9.98 -20.44 11.17
C GLY A 228 11.35 -21.04 10.86
N ALA A 229 12.33 -20.26 10.37
CA ALA A 229 13.57 -20.83 9.82
C ALA A 229 14.40 -21.64 10.83
N LEU A 230 14.30 -21.35 12.14
CA LEU A 230 14.99 -22.14 13.17
C LEU A 230 14.34 -23.51 13.42
N THR A 231 13.02 -23.62 13.28
CA THR A 231 12.27 -24.86 13.54
C THR A 231 12.09 -25.68 12.27
N ASN A 232 12.03 -25.04 11.10
CA ASN A 232 11.94 -25.67 9.80
C ASN A 232 12.89 -25.00 8.79
N PRO A 233 14.21 -25.26 8.87
CA PRO A 233 15.18 -24.67 7.95
C PRO A 233 14.91 -24.98 6.47
N ALA A 234 14.43 -26.19 6.17
CA ALA A 234 14.10 -26.61 4.81
C ALA A 234 12.88 -25.88 4.22
N GLY A 235 12.08 -25.22 5.05
CA GLY A 235 10.93 -24.41 4.61
C GLY A 235 11.32 -23.01 4.13
N LEU A 236 12.50 -22.50 4.49
CA LEU A 236 12.99 -21.21 4.04
C LEU A 236 13.65 -21.37 2.66
N PRO A 237 13.15 -20.72 1.59
CA PRO A 237 13.86 -20.72 0.31
C PRO A 237 15.24 -20.08 0.43
N GLY A 238 16.23 -20.66 -0.25
CA GLY A 238 17.54 -20.05 -0.44
C GLY A 238 17.46 -18.79 -1.32
N PRO A 239 18.47 -17.90 -1.25
CA PRO A 239 18.49 -16.68 -2.05
C PRO A 239 18.47 -16.94 -3.56
N GLU A 240 19.03 -18.06 -4.02
CA GLU A 240 18.98 -18.52 -5.41
C GLU A 240 17.57 -18.84 -5.90
N VAL A 241 16.70 -19.32 -5.02
CA VAL A 241 15.30 -19.63 -5.35
C VAL A 241 14.50 -18.33 -5.53
N LEU A 242 14.76 -17.34 -4.66
CA LEU A 242 14.16 -16.01 -4.77
C LEU A 242 14.61 -15.30 -6.05
N GLU A 243 15.90 -15.39 -6.38
CA GLU A 243 16.44 -14.87 -7.62
C GLU A 243 15.87 -15.59 -8.85
N SER A 244 15.75 -16.92 -8.80
CA SER A 244 15.21 -17.69 -9.93
C SER A 244 13.79 -17.23 -10.31
N TRP A 245 12.97 -16.82 -9.35
CA TRP A 245 11.68 -16.21 -9.65
C TRP A 245 11.84 -14.87 -10.38
N LEU A 246 12.75 -14.00 -9.92
CA LEU A 246 13.05 -12.73 -10.57
C LEU A 246 13.62 -12.89 -12.00
N ASP A 247 14.41 -13.94 -12.22
CA ASP A 247 14.96 -14.30 -13.54
C ASP A 247 13.91 -14.89 -14.48
N SER A 248 12.79 -15.38 -13.94
CA SER A 248 11.66 -15.88 -14.76
C SER A 248 10.79 -14.77 -15.35
N LEU A 249 10.95 -13.51 -14.91
CA LEU A 249 10.16 -12.38 -15.42
C LEU A 249 10.39 -12.18 -16.94
N PRO A 250 9.32 -12.15 -17.75
CA PRO A 250 9.47 -12.09 -19.20
C PRO A 250 9.94 -10.71 -19.68
N ALA A 251 10.65 -10.67 -20.81
CA ALA A 251 11.14 -9.43 -21.41
C ALA A 251 10.03 -8.39 -21.65
N ALA A 252 8.79 -8.83 -21.95
CA ALA A 252 7.63 -7.95 -22.13
C ALA A 252 7.32 -7.04 -20.92
N VAL A 253 7.86 -7.36 -19.73
CA VAL A 253 7.77 -6.50 -18.54
C VAL A 253 8.49 -5.16 -18.76
N THR A 254 9.57 -5.10 -19.55
CA THR A 254 10.28 -3.84 -19.81
C THR A 254 9.48 -2.88 -20.70
N GLU A 255 8.46 -3.38 -21.39
CA GLU A 255 7.54 -2.59 -22.21
C GLU A 255 6.36 -2.00 -21.40
N LEU A 256 6.27 -2.33 -20.11
CA LEU A 256 5.29 -1.73 -19.21
C LEU A 256 5.71 -0.29 -18.83
N PRO A 257 4.76 0.57 -18.41
CA PRO A 257 5.10 1.89 -17.91
C PRO A 257 6.09 1.82 -16.73
N ALA A 258 7.23 2.49 -16.89
CA ALA A 258 8.23 2.62 -15.84
C ALA A 258 7.63 3.28 -14.59
N ARG A 259 8.10 2.84 -13.42
CA ARG A 259 7.76 3.45 -12.13
C ARG A 259 9.05 3.75 -11.39
N PRO A 260 9.19 4.94 -10.79
CA PRO A 260 10.33 5.25 -9.95
C PRO A 260 10.45 4.22 -8.82
N SER A 261 11.66 3.70 -8.60
CA SER A 261 11.93 2.83 -7.47
C SER A 261 11.92 3.60 -6.14
N TRP A 262 12.03 2.87 -5.03
CA TRP A 262 12.19 3.49 -3.71
C TRP A 262 13.43 4.39 -3.64
N ALA A 263 14.51 3.97 -4.31
CA ALA A 263 15.75 4.73 -4.37
C ALA A 263 15.63 5.98 -5.28
N ASP A 264 14.87 5.88 -6.37
CA ASP A 264 14.62 7.02 -7.27
C ASP A 264 13.81 8.15 -6.61
N ARG A 265 13.06 7.82 -5.53
CA ARG A 265 12.28 8.78 -4.74
C ARG A 265 12.85 9.00 -3.34
N ILE A 266 14.17 8.87 -3.19
CA ILE A 266 14.81 9.00 -1.88
C ILE A 266 14.56 10.38 -1.25
N ASP A 267 14.43 11.43 -2.07
CA ASP A 267 14.08 12.79 -1.66
C ASP A 267 12.73 12.85 -0.94
N PHE A 268 11.71 12.27 -1.57
CA PHE A 268 10.36 12.17 -1.02
C PHE A 268 10.33 11.34 0.27
N HIS A 269 11.07 10.23 0.29
CA HIS A 269 11.12 9.34 1.44
C HIS A 269 11.91 9.93 2.61
N ALA A 270 12.99 10.66 2.33
CA ALA A 270 13.75 11.40 3.33
C ALA A 270 12.93 12.55 3.93
N GLU A 271 12.14 13.26 3.13
CA GLU A 271 11.24 14.30 3.62
C GLU A 271 10.19 13.73 4.59
N ALA A 272 9.56 12.62 4.21
CA ALA A 272 8.62 11.93 5.08
C ALA A 272 9.29 11.44 6.39
N ALA A 273 10.54 10.96 6.32
CA ALA A 273 11.30 10.55 7.49
C ALA A 273 11.65 11.74 8.40
N ARG A 274 12.04 12.90 7.85
CA ARG A 274 12.29 14.14 8.61
C ARG A 274 11.03 14.62 9.33
N ALA A 275 9.88 14.56 8.66
CA ALA A 275 8.60 14.91 9.27
C ALA A 275 8.24 13.97 10.43
N ALA A 276 8.55 12.68 10.32
CA ALA A 276 8.33 11.69 11.37
C ALA A 276 9.35 11.77 12.53
N LEU A 277 10.58 12.19 12.26
CA LEU A 277 11.69 12.28 13.22
C LEU A 277 12.39 13.65 13.17
N PRO A 278 11.73 14.75 13.59
CA PRO A 278 12.27 16.11 13.40
C PRO A 278 13.61 16.34 14.10
N ALA A 279 13.85 15.69 15.25
CA ALA A 279 15.12 15.78 15.98
C ALA A 279 16.30 15.16 15.22
N GLU A 280 16.04 14.26 14.27
CA GLU A 280 17.05 13.55 13.49
C GLU A 280 17.19 14.12 12.06
N ALA A 281 16.59 15.27 11.78
CA ALA A 281 16.50 15.80 10.42
C ALA A 281 17.88 15.96 9.74
N ASP A 282 18.88 16.45 10.47
CA ASP A 282 20.25 16.60 9.96
C ASP A 282 20.90 15.26 9.62
N ARG A 283 20.64 14.20 10.40
CA ARG A 283 21.14 12.85 10.11
C ARG A 283 20.50 12.29 8.86
N ILE A 284 19.18 12.45 8.73
CA ILE A 284 18.42 12.00 7.56
C ILE A 284 18.91 12.72 6.30
N THR A 285 19.14 14.03 6.34
CA THR A 285 19.68 14.80 5.20
C THR A 285 21.08 14.31 4.80
N ARG A 286 21.96 14.01 5.76
CA ARG A 286 23.28 13.44 5.47
C ARG A 286 23.17 12.06 4.83
N LEU A 287 22.28 11.21 5.34
CA LEU A 287 22.03 9.87 4.81
C LEU A 287 21.46 9.92 3.38
N GLU A 288 20.45 10.76 3.15
CA GLU A 288 19.89 11.02 1.81
C GLU A 288 20.97 11.45 0.82
N THR A 289 21.76 12.46 1.19
CA THR A 289 22.86 12.98 0.35
C THR A 289 23.90 11.89 0.05
N GLY A 290 24.27 11.10 1.06
CA GLY A 290 25.24 10.02 0.92
C GLY A 290 24.75 8.88 0.03
N ILE A 291 23.50 8.45 0.20
CA ILE A 291 22.83 7.46 -0.66
C ILE A 291 22.76 7.97 -2.10
N ALA A 292 22.26 9.19 -2.32
CA ALA A 292 22.17 9.79 -3.65
C ALA A 292 23.55 9.88 -4.32
N GLY A 293 24.58 10.25 -3.55
CA GLY A 293 25.96 10.30 -4.03
C GLY A 293 26.51 8.94 -4.46
N LEU A 294 26.22 7.86 -3.72
CA LEU A 294 26.60 6.48 -4.08
C LEU A 294 25.87 6.03 -5.35
N LEU A 295 24.56 6.28 -5.44
CA LEU A 295 23.74 5.88 -6.58
C LEU A 295 24.12 6.65 -7.86
N ALA A 296 24.50 7.92 -7.75
CA ALA A 296 24.98 8.72 -8.88
C ALA A 296 26.28 8.18 -9.51
N ARG A 297 27.06 7.38 -8.77
CA ARG A 297 28.28 6.70 -9.27
C ARG A 297 28.01 5.28 -9.78
N SER A 298 26.80 4.77 -9.60
CA SER A 298 26.47 3.41 -10.03
C SER A 298 26.51 3.31 -11.55
N PRO A 299 27.00 2.19 -12.12
CA PRO A 299 27.07 2.03 -13.56
C PRO A 299 25.70 2.20 -14.21
N ASP A 300 25.67 2.88 -15.35
CA ASP A 300 24.47 2.86 -16.18
C ASP A 300 24.30 1.48 -16.80
N ARG A 301 23.13 0.90 -16.63
CA ARG A 301 22.81 -0.47 -17.07
C ARG A 301 21.44 -0.45 -17.74
N PRO A 302 21.24 -1.21 -18.82
CA PRO A 302 19.92 -1.36 -19.42
C PRO A 302 18.89 -1.81 -18.38
N ALA A 303 17.68 -1.28 -18.49
CA ALA A 303 16.58 -1.71 -17.63
C ALA A 303 16.26 -3.19 -17.88
N VAL A 304 15.98 -3.90 -16.80
CA VAL A 304 15.56 -5.30 -16.81
C VAL A 304 14.13 -5.41 -16.29
N PRO A 305 13.43 -6.54 -16.55
CA PRO A 305 12.19 -6.86 -15.86
C PRO A 305 12.35 -6.83 -14.34
N THR A 306 11.53 -6.05 -13.65
CA THR A 306 11.47 -6.02 -12.19
C THR A 306 10.04 -6.16 -11.67
N HIS A 307 9.92 -6.70 -10.46
CA HIS A 307 8.67 -6.72 -9.71
C HIS A 307 8.30 -5.32 -9.22
N GLY A 308 9.31 -4.56 -8.76
CA GLY A 308 9.18 -3.18 -8.28
C GLY A 308 8.69 -3.05 -6.83
N ASP A 309 8.35 -4.17 -6.17
CA ASP A 309 7.98 -4.23 -4.75
C ASP A 309 8.24 -5.64 -4.15
N PHE A 310 9.42 -6.21 -4.43
CA PHE A 310 9.77 -7.59 -4.08
C PHE A 310 10.23 -7.72 -2.63
N TYR A 311 9.30 -7.87 -1.68
CA TYR A 311 9.61 -8.07 -0.26
C TYR A 311 8.84 -9.25 0.36
N GLU A 312 9.19 -9.62 1.59
CA GLU A 312 8.80 -10.86 2.26
C GLU A 312 7.29 -11.06 2.46
N ALA A 313 6.47 -10.00 2.45
CA ALA A 313 5.02 -10.16 2.53
C ALA A 313 4.37 -10.37 1.16
N ASN A 314 5.06 -10.00 0.07
CA ASN A 314 4.58 -10.18 -1.30
C ASN A 314 5.04 -11.50 -1.92
N VAL A 315 6.10 -12.12 -1.41
CA VAL A 315 6.59 -13.43 -1.86
C VAL A 315 5.91 -14.53 -1.07
N PHE A 316 5.25 -15.46 -1.76
CA PHE A 316 4.64 -16.63 -1.16
C PHE A 316 5.48 -17.87 -1.43
N THR A 317 5.56 -18.73 -0.42
CA THR A 317 6.46 -19.88 -0.39
C THR A 317 5.77 -21.11 0.19
N ALA A 318 6.22 -22.28 -0.23
CA ALA A 318 5.91 -23.57 0.38
C ALA A 318 7.08 -24.51 0.13
N ASP A 319 7.47 -25.29 1.15
CA ASP A 319 8.50 -26.33 1.05
C ASP A 319 9.82 -25.83 0.43
N GLY A 320 10.25 -24.62 0.80
CA GLY A 320 11.50 -24.02 0.31
C GLY A 320 11.44 -23.50 -1.13
N ALA A 321 10.27 -23.49 -1.77
CA ALA A 321 10.05 -22.97 -3.12
C ALA A 321 9.18 -21.70 -3.11
N VAL A 322 9.38 -20.82 -4.10
CA VAL A 322 8.46 -19.70 -4.37
C VAL A 322 7.24 -20.22 -5.13
N THR A 323 6.07 -20.06 -4.54
CA THR A 323 4.80 -20.57 -5.08
C THR A 323 4.02 -19.50 -5.84
N ALA A 324 4.14 -18.24 -5.45
CA ALA A 324 3.59 -17.10 -6.15
C ALA A 324 4.19 -15.79 -5.61
N VAL A 325 4.12 -14.73 -6.41
CA VAL A 325 4.36 -13.36 -5.92
C VAL A 325 3.16 -12.49 -6.22
N ILE A 326 2.78 -11.65 -5.25
CA ILE A 326 1.62 -10.76 -5.29
C ILE A 326 2.03 -9.28 -5.36
N ASP A 327 1.04 -8.39 -5.44
CA ASP A 327 1.21 -6.93 -5.56
C ASP A 327 2.02 -6.48 -6.78
N VAL A 328 1.68 -7.07 -7.93
CA VAL A 328 2.30 -6.77 -9.23
C VAL A 328 1.90 -5.40 -9.77
N ASP A 329 1.31 -4.50 -8.97
CA ASP A 329 0.96 -3.13 -9.37
C ASP A 329 2.20 -2.37 -9.89
N SER A 330 3.38 -2.67 -9.32
CA SER A 330 4.66 -2.01 -9.62
C SER A 330 5.48 -2.65 -10.74
N LEU A 331 5.02 -3.78 -11.30
CA LEU A 331 5.73 -4.54 -12.33
C LEU A 331 6.07 -3.63 -13.54
N GLY A 332 7.34 -3.63 -13.94
CA GLY A 332 7.83 -2.81 -15.04
C GLY A 332 9.35 -2.86 -15.25
N PRO A 333 9.90 -1.99 -16.11
CA PRO A 333 11.34 -1.85 -16.27
C PRO A 333 11.97 -1.23 -15.02
N GLY A 334 13.11 -1.78 -14.59
CA GLY A 334 13.89 -1.26 -13.46
C GLY A 334 15.28 -1.87 -13.41
N ARG A 335 15.90 -1.90 -12.23
CA ARG A 335 17.20 -2.56 -12.02
C ARG A 335 17.04 -3.78 -11.12
N ARG A 336 17.80 -4.85 -11.37
CA ARG A 336 17.80 -6.04 -10.50
C ARG A 336 18.12 -5.68 -9.05
N ALA A 337 19.02 -4.72 -8.83
CA ALA A 337 19.38 -4.23 -7.50
C ALA A 337 18.21 -3.53 -6.76
N ASP A 338 17.16 -3.07 -7.46
CA ASP A 338 15.95 -2.55 -6.81
C ASP A 338 15.20 -3.65 -6.09
N ASP A 339 14.84 -4.74 -6.78
CA ASP A 339 14.08 -5.84 -6.18
C ASP A 339 14.87 -6.51 -5.05
N LEU A 340 16.17 -6.74 -5.24
CA LEU A 340 17.03 -7.33 -4.21
C LEU A 340 17.22 -6.39 -3.01
N GLY A 341 17.39 -5.09 -3.25
CA GLY A 341 17.49 -4.09 -2.19
C GLY A 341 16.17 -3.91 -1.43
N THR A 342 15.02 -4.03 -2.11
CA THR A 342 13.70 -4.05 -1.49
C THR A 342 13.53 -5.25 -0.56
N LEU A 343 13.89 -6.45 -1.01
CA LEU A 343 13.85 -7.65 -0.18
C LEU A 343 14.74 -7.51 1.06
N LEU A 344 16.02 -7.17 0.86
CA LEU A 344 16.98 -7.05 1.96
C LEU A 344 16.56 -5.96 2.94
N GLY A 345 16.05 -4.83 2.45
CA GLY A 345 15.66 -3.69 3.29
C GLY A 345 14.49 -4.02 4.21
N HIS A 346 13.47 -4.71 3.70
CA HIS A 346 12.35 -5.13 4.53
C HIS A 346 12.72 -6.24 5.51
N VAL A 347 13.53 -7.23 5.09
CA VAL A 347 14.04 -8.27 5.99
C VAL A 347 14.91 -7.66 7.11
N ALA A 348 15.71 -6.63 6.80
CA ALA A 348 16.59 -5.96 7.75
C ALA A 348 15.86 -5.28 8.92
N VAL A 349 14.58 -4.92 8.77
CA VAL A 349 13.81 -4.27 9.85
C VAL A 349 12.98 -5.25 10.68
N LEU A 350 12.87 -6.52 10.28
CA LEU A 350 12.11 -7.54 11.01
C LEU A 350 12.58 -7.74 12.47
N PRO A 351 13.90 -7.74 12.79
CA PRO A 351 14.36 -7.85 14.17
C PRO A 351 13.84 -6.73 15.08
N ALA A 352 13.71 -5.50 14.57
CA ALA A 352 13.18 -4.39 15.35
C ALA A 352 11.67 -4.52 15.59
N LEU A 353 10.94 -5.16 14.67
CA LEU A 353 9.49 -5.37 14.77
C LEU A 353 9.12 -6.49 15.74
N ALA A 354 9.83 -7.62 15.70
CA ALA A 354 9.60 -8.74 16.60
C ALA A 354 10.94 -9.43 16.97
N PRO A 355 11.70 -8.88 17.93
CA PRO A 355 13.07 -9.32 18.23
C PRO A 355 13.20 -10.80 18.58
N ARG A 356 12.18 -11.38 19.24
CA ARG A 356 12.18 -12.80 19.61
C ARG A 356 11.89 -13.73 18.44
N VAL A 357 11.06 -13.29 17.49
CA VAL A 357 10.65 -14.08 16.32
C VAL A 357 11.77 -14.07 15.28
N TYR A 358 12.47 -12.95 15.14
CA TYR A 358 13.44 -12.71 14.06
C TYR A 358 14.89 -12.58 14.54
N ALA A 359 15.23 -13.16 15.70
CA ALA A 359 16.57 -13.06 16.28
C ALA A 359 17.70 -13.58 15.36
N HIS A 360 17.38 -14.54 14.48
CA HIS A 360 18.31 -15.18 13.54
C HIS A 360 18.44 -14.46 12.19
N VAL A 361 17.61 -13.46 11.91
CA VAL A 361 17.61 -12.72 10.64
C VAL A 361 18.97 -12.09 10.29
N PRO A 362 19.81 -11.58 11.22
CA PRO A 362 21.16 -11.13 10.87
C PRO A 362 22.05 -12.22 10.23
N GLY A 363 21.81 -13.49 10.52
CA GLY A 363 22.46 -14.61 9.84
C GLY A 363 21.99 -14.73 8.39
N ILE A 364 20.67 -14.77 8.19
CA ILE A 364 20.02 -14.83 6.88
C ILE A 364 20.46 -13.67 5.98
N LEU A 365 20.45 -12.43 6.50
CA LEU A 365 20.85 -11.25 5.75
C LEU A 365 22.30 -11.34 5.29
N ARG A 366 23.23 -11.81 6.13
CA ARG A 366 24.63 -11.97 5.71
C ARG A 366 24.76 -12.96 4.55
N GLU A 367 24.09 -14.10 4.64
CA GLU A 367 24.09 -15.12 3.59
C GLU A 367 23.47 -14.60 2.29
N TRP A 368 22.26 -14.07 2.35
CA TRP A 368 21.53 -13.57 1.18
C TRP A 368 22.26 -12.39 0.52
N THR A 369 22.82 -11.48 1.33
CA THR A 369 23.59 -10.34 0.80
C THR A 369 24.84 -10.80 0.09
N ALA A 370 25.60 -11.75 0.67
CA ALA A 370 26.79 -12.29 0.03
C ALA A 370 26.46 -12.97 -1.31
N TYR A 371 25.33 -13.67 -1.40
CA TYR A 371 24.84 -14.25 -2.65
C TYR A 371 24.44 -13.16 -3.67
N PHE A 372 23.61 -12.20 -3.28
CA PHE A 372 23.13 -11.15 -4.18
C PHE A 372 24.24 -10.21 -4.67
N GLU A 373 25.31 -10.01 -3.89
CA GLU A 373 26.51 -9.27 -4.30
C GLU A 373 27.28 -9.96 -5.45
N THR A 374 27.03 -11.24 -5.75
CA THR A 374 27.59 -11.89 -6.96
C THR A 374 26.78 -11.60 -8.22
N ARG A 375 25.63 -10.92 -8.10
CA ARG A 375 24.63 -10.73 -9.17
C ARG A 375 24.33 -9.26 -9.42
N ALA A 376 24.50 -8.42 -8.40
CA ALA A 376 24.40 -6.96 -8.48
C ALA A 376 25.72 -6.30 -8.05
N ASP A 377 25.90 -5.03 -8.42
CA ASP A 377 27.02 -4.26 -7.88
C ASP A 377 26.87 -4.13 -6.35
N PRO A 378 27.90 -4.48 -5.54
CA PRO A 378 27.79 -4.47 -4.09
C PRO A 378 27.50 -3.10 -3.48
N VAL A 379 28.03 -2.02 -4.07
CA VAL A 379 27.80 -0.66 -3.58
C VAL A 379 26.38 -0.22 -3.92
N GLU A 380 25.94 -0.45 -5.16
CA GLU A 380 24.57 -0.14 -5.61
C GLU A 380 23.53 -0.89 -4.78
N LEU A 381 23.70 -2.20 -4.57
CA LEU A 381 22.76 -3.03 -3.81
C LEU A 381 22.57 -2.51 -2.39
N ARG A 382 23.67 -2.19 -1.70
CA ARG A 382 23.64 -1.68 -0.33
C ARG A 382 23.05 -0.28 -0.25
N ALA A 383 23.38 0.61 -1.19
CA ALA A 383 22.80 1.94 -1.26
C ALA A 383 21.28 1.91 -1.49
N ARG A 384 20.80 1.03 -2.40
CA ARG A 384 19.35 0.80 -2.62
C ARG A 384 18.69 0.19 -1.39
N THR A 385 19.36 -0.74 -0.70
CA THR A 385 18.88 -1.31 0.56
C THR A 385 18.71 -0.23 1.64
N ALA A 386 19.71 0.65 1.80
CA ALA A 386 19.64 1.79 2.71
C ALA A 386 18.47 2.74 2.36
N ALA A 387 18.26 3.02 1.07
CA ALA A 387 17.15 3.84 0.59
C ALA A 387 15.79 3.24 0.94
N VAL A 388 15.62 1.93 0.74
CA VAL A 388 14.40 1.19 1.13
C VAL A 388 14.19 1.29 2.63
N VAL A 389 15.20 1.00 3.45
CA VAL A 389 15.06 1.07 4.92
C VAL A 389 14.69 2.49 5.38
N LEU A 390 15.29 3.54 4.80
CA LEU A 390 14.93 4.92 5.11
C LEU A 390 13.46 5.21 4.76
N SER A 391 12.98 4.70 3.63
CA SER A 391 11.56 4.84 3.23
C SER A 391 10.57 4.22 4.23
N LEU A 392 11.03 3.24 5.00
CA LEU A 392 10.25 2.58 6.04
C LEU A 392 10.27 3.37 7.37
N ALA A 393 11.14 4.37 7.57
CA ALA A 393 11.18 5.09 8.85
C ALA A 393 9.86 5.85 9.12
N ALA A 394 9.25 6.41 8.08
CA ALA A 394 7.99 7.12 8.16
C ALA A 394 6.79 6.16 8.39
N GLY A 395 5.78 6.62 9.13
CA GLY A 395 4.54 5.86 9.36
C GLY A 395 4.64 4.78 10.45
N THR A 396 5.66 4.86 11.32
CA THR A 396 5.80 4.01 12.51
C THR A 396 5.88 4.84 13.79
N SER A 397 5.96 4.18 14.95
CA SER A 397 6.25 4.90 16.20
C SER A 397 7.65 5.54 16.13
N PRO A 398 7.90 6.65 16.86
CA PRO A 398 9.22 7.29 16.86
C PRO A 398 10.37 6.33 17.19
N GLU A 399 10.16 5.40 18.13
CA GLU A 399 11.14 4.35 18.48
C GLU A 399 11.46 3.44 17.29
N GLN A 400 10.45 2.96 16.58
CA GLN A 400 10.63 2.12 15.39
C GLN A 400 11.26 2.92 14.23
N GLY A 401 10.89 4.18 14.07
CA GLY A 401 11.52 5.09 13.11
C GLY A 401 13.02 5.25 13.37
N LEU A 402 13.42 5.48 14.62
CA LEU A 402 14.83 5.56 15.03
C LEU A 402 15.59 4.26 14.78
N ALA A 403 14.98 3.11 15.09
CA ALA A 403 15.58 1.81 14.83
C ALA A 403 15.81 1.58 13.33
N ARG A 404 14.86 1.95 12.48
CA ARG A 404 14.99 1.87 11.01
C ARG A 404 16.06 2.82 10.48
N LEU A 405 16.13 4.05 11.01
CA LEU A 405 17.19 4.99 10.63
C LEU A 405 18.58 4.43 10.91
N ALA A 406 18.80 3.81 12.09
CA ALA A 406 20.07 3.19 12.43
C ALA A 406 20.44 2.02 11.48
N VAL A 407 19.45 1.21 11.08
CA VAL A 407 19.65 0.14 10.08
C VAL A 407 20.02 0.72 8.72
N ALA A 408 19.36 1.80 8.28
CA ALA A 408 19.68 2.46 7.01
C ALA A 408 21.10 3.06 7.01
N GLU A 409 21.51 3.70 8.11
CA GLU A 409 22.87 4.22 8.30
C GLU A 409 23.93 3.12 8.25
N ALA A 410 23.65 1.94 8.82
CA ALA A 410 24.55 0.79 8.76
C ALA A 410 24.75 0.29 7.31
N TRP A 411 23.66 0.11 6.55
CA TRP A 411 23.74 -0.28 5.14
C TRP A 411 24.50 0.75 4.29
N HIS A 412 24.26 2.03 4.53
CA HIS A 412 24.96 3.12 3.86
C HIS A 412 26.46 3.13 4.22
N THR A 413 26.81 2.96 5.49
CA THR A 413 28.21 2.94 5.95
C THR A 413 28.97 1.77 5.32
N ASP A 414 28.37 0.58 5.29
CA ASP A 414 28.94 -0.59 4.61
C ASP A 414 29.15 -0.35 3.11
N ALA A 415 28.23 0.38 2.44
CA ALA A 415 28.38 0.74 1.03
C ALA A 415 29.54 1.72 0.81
N GLN A 416 29.69 2.72 1.69
CA GLN A 416 30.76 3.71 1.59
C GLN A 416 32.15 3.10 1.77
N GLN A 417 32.31 2.12 2.68
CA GLN A 417 33.59 1.44 2.93
C GLN A 417 34.07 0.59 1.74
N ARG A 418 33.20 0.38 0.75
CA ARG A 418 33.47 -0.43 -0.46
C ARG A 418 33.65 0.41 -1.73
N THR A 419 33.47 1.74 -1.63
CA THR A 419 33.84 2.69 -2.70
C THR A 419 35.34 2.96 -2.63
#